data_AF-A0A6G1GUP2-F1
#
_entry.id   AF-A0A6G1GUP2-F1
#
_cell.length_a   1.000
_cell.length_b   1.000
_cell.length_c   1.000
_cell.angle_alpha   90.00
_cell.angle_beta   90.00
_cell.angle_gamma   90.00
#
_symmetry.space_group_name_H-M   'P 1'
#
loop_
_entity.id
_entity.type
_entity.pdbx_description
1 polymer ?
#
loop_
_entity_poly.entity_id
_entity_poly.type
_entity_poly.pdbx_seq_one_letter_code
_entity_poly.pdbx_strand_id
1 'polypeptide(L)'
;MKNPPDASEQLTRIMGTMRIEADDRSDDWQSSYRLQEADNAIREAAIQYPPLYHSLRNAVTPSRSACVQIEHLHRKAHHAFASLDQYIQHDGAVTGSIDVVVCGQRLIEIVSAISDVRRENAGDPNGPKDRAIAICTVRALVYIFKMINVHNKDAYARLAWYREPVPGETLRDCNLFFQLIRDSEERYGFAFIASELELIGSDVLAEFGDDLQDIAAYLVECDAPRIYLEKFRIMLESTRRRLGG
;
A
#
# COMPACT_ATOMS: atom_id res chain seq x y z
N MET A 1 -36.52 5.61 -39.37
CA MET A 1 -35.62 4.83 -38.48
C MET A 1 -34.75 5.83 -37.75
N LYS A 2 -34.85 5.93 -36.41
CA LYS A 2 -34.03 6.83 -35.60
C LYS A 2 -32.71 6.13 -35.29
N ASN A 3 -31.57 6.78 -35.55
CA ASN A 3 -30.26 6.22 -35.22
C ASN A 3 -30.16 5.94 -33.71
N PRO A 4 -29.54 4.83 -33.29
CA PRO A 4 -29.28 4.58 -31.88
C PRO A 4 -28.32 5.65 -31.34
N PRO A 5 -28.51 6.09 -30.08
CA PRO A 5 -27.65 7.09 -29.47
C PRO A 5 -26.22 6.56 -29.32
N ASP A 6 -25.25 7.46 -29.50
CA ASP A 6 -23.82 7.18 -29.41
C ASP A 6 -23.47 6.65 -28.01
N ALA A 7 -22.76 5.52 -27.94
CA ALA A 7 -22.34 4.89 -26.69
C ALA A 7 -21.49 5.83 -25.82
N SER A 8 -20.82 6.81 -26.44
CA SER A 8 -20.11 7.90 -25.77
C SER A 8 -21.03 8.79 -24.92
N GLU A 9 -22.24 9.11 -25.41
CA GLU A 9 -23.20 9.95 -24.69
C GLU A 9 -23.82 9.22 -23.50
N GLN A 10 -24.05 7.91 -23.61
CA GLN A 10 -24.58 7.10 -22.51
C GLN A 10 -23.55 6.93 -21.38
N LEU A 11 -22.28 6.70 -21.71
CA LEU A 11 -21.20 6.63 -20.73
C LEU A 11 -20.97 7.99 -20.04
N THR A 12 -21.03 9.09 -20.78
CA THR A 12 -20.92 10.45 -20.21
C THR A 12 -22.08 10.76 -19.26
N ARG A 13 -23.28 10.25 -19.55
CA ARG A 13 -24.47 10.43 -18.69
C ARG A 13 -24.37 9.62 -17.39
N ILE A 14 -23.87 8.38 -17.46
CA ILE A 14 -23.66 7.50 -16.30
C ILE A 14 -22.51 8.03 -15.41
N MET A 15 -21.44 8.53 -16.03
CA MET A 15 -20.31 9.13 -15.30
C MET A 15 -20.66 10.52 -14.73
N GLY A 16 -21.52 11.28 -15.39
CA GLY A 16 -22.01 12.58 -14.91
C GLY A 16 -22.87 12.49 -13.65
N THR A 17 -23.60 11.38 -13.45
CA THR A 17 -24.37 11.13 -12.23
C THR A 17 -23.54 10.66 -11.04
N MET A 18 -22.26 10.31 -11.23
CA MET A 18 -21.36 9.85 -10.16
C MET A 18 -20.50 10.96 -9.55
N ARG A 19 -20.68 12.21 -9.97
CA ARG A 19 -19.94 13.35 -9.41
C ARG A 19 -20.87 14.21 -8.59
N ILE A 20 -20.87 14.03 -7.26
CA ILE A 20 -21.03 15.08 -6.23
C ILE A 20 -20.84 14.47 -4.83
N GLU A 21 -19.92 15.12 -4.08
CA GLU A 21 -19.79 15.24 -2.61
C GLU A 21 -19.59 13.96 -1.78
N ALA A 22 -18.31 13.59 -1.63
CA ALA A 22 -17.83 12.86 -0.46
C ALA A 22 -17.72 13.87 0.70
N ASP A 23 -18.81 14.04 1.46
CA ASP A 23 -18.74 14.61 2.81
C ASP A 23 -18.52 13.45 3.80
N ASP A 24 -17.46 13.60 4.58
CA ASP A 24 -16.82 12.56 5.37
C ASP A 24 -17.50 12.49 6.73
N ARG A 25 -18.56 11.68 6.87
CA ARG A 25 -19.08 11.12 8.14
C ARG A 25 -20.29 10.21 7.89
N SER A 26 -20.23 8.95 8.36
CA SER A 26 -21.36 8.04 8.63
C SER A 26 -21.93 7.16 7.49
N ASP A 27 -21.15 6.83 6.46
CA ASP A 27 -21.69 6.23 5.22
C ASP A 27 -21.12 4.85 4.81
N ASP A 28 -20.73 3.99 5.76
CA ASP A 28 -20.16 2.68 5.40
C ASP A 28 -21.19 1.73 4.75
N TRP A 29 -22.45 1.73 5.24
CA TRP A 29 -23.54 0.92 4.66
C TRP A 29 -24.16 1.54 3.41
N GLN A 30 -24.26 2.87 3.33
CA GLN A 30 -24.78 3.55 2.14
C GLN A 30 -23.80 3.47 0.97
N SER A 31 -22.50 3.55 1.25
CA SER A 31 -21.45 3.31 0.26
C SER A 31 -21.47 1.86 -0.23
N SER A 32 -21.61 0.89 0.69
CA SER A 32 -21.77 -0.52 0.32
C SER A 32 -23.00 -0.79 -0.55
N TYR A 33 -24.15 -0.20 -0.20
CA TYR A 33 -25.38 -0.31 -0.98
C TYR A 33 -25.28 0.34 -2.37
N ARG A 34 -24.70 1.54 -2.46
CA ARG A 34 -24.48 2.25 -3.73
C ARG A 34 -23.47 1.52 -4.63
N LEU A 35 -22.44 0.90 -4.05
CA LEU A 35 -21.50 0.05 -4.79
C LEU A 35 -22.19 -1.22 -5.31
N GLN A 36 -23.10 -1.80 -4.52
CA GLN A 36 -23.88 -2.96 -4.93
C GLN A 36 -24.90 -2.62 -6.03
N GLU A 37 -25.58 -1.47 -5.95
CA GLU A 37 -26.46 -0.97 -7.01
C GLU A 37 -25.65 -0.68 -8.29
N ALA A 38 -24.47 -0.08 -8.17
CA ALA A 38 -23.59 0.18 -9.31
C ALA A 38 -23.10 -1.14 -9.95
N ASP A 39 -22.66 -2.13 -9.16
CA ASP A 39 -22.23 -3.43 -9.67
C ASP A 39 -23.40 -4.18 -10.35
N ASN A 40 -24.60 -4.11 -9.77
CA ASN A 40 -25.81 -4.68 -10.36
C ASN A 40 -26.18 -3.98 -11.68
N ALA A 41 -26.13 -2.65 -11.73
CA ALA A 41 -26.42 -1.89 -12.95
C ALA A 41 -25.38 -2.17 -14.05
N ILE A 42 -24.10 -2.29 -13.70
CA ILE A 42 -23.03 -2.67 -14.63
C ILE A 42 -23.26 -4.09 -15.14
N ARG A 43 -23.66 -5.04 -14.27
CA ARG A 43 -23.99 -6.42 -14.66
C ARG A 43 -25.21 -6.48 -15.57
N GLU A 44 -26.29 -5.77 -15.25
CA GLU A 44 -27.50 -5.73 -16.08
C GLU A 44 -27.21 -5.10 -17.45
N ALA A 45 -26.47 -3.99 -17.49
CA ALA A 45 -26.03 -3.37 -18.74
C ALA A 45 -25.12 -4.29 -19.56
N ALA A 46 -24.23 -5.03 -18.89
CA ALA A 46 -23.37 -6.03 -19.52
C ALA A 46 -24.16 -7.23 -20.09
N ILE A 47 -25.21 -7.69 -19.42
CA ILE A 47 -26.10 -8.75 -19.90
C ILE A 47 -26.89 -8.29 -21.12
N GLN A 48 -27.39 -7.04 -21.11
CA GLN A 48 -28.16 -6.47 -22.21
C GLN A 48 -27.29 -6.11 -23.43
N TYR A 49 -26.00 -5.83 -23.22
CA TYR A 49 -25.06 -5.48 -24.28
C TYR A 49 -23.77 -6.32 -24.21
N PRO A 50 -23.76 -7.52 -24.82
CA PRO A 50 -22.59 -8.40 -24.84
C PRO A 50 -21.27 -7.75 -25.32
N PRO A 51 -21.27 -6.81 -26.29
CA PRO A 51 -20.06 -6.07 -26.66
C PRO A 51 -19.51 -5.18 -25.53
N LEU A 52 -20.38 -4.58 -24.72
CA LEU A 52 -19.99 -3.79 -23.55
C LEU A 52 -19.36 -4.67 -22.48
N TYR A 53 -19.96 -5.85 -22.20
CA TYR A 53 -19.36 -6.83 -21.28
C TYR A 53 -17.98 -7.29 -21.76
N HIS A 54 -17.82 -7.61 -23.04
CA HIS A 54 -16.51 -7.97 -23.59
C HIS A 54 -15.52 -6.80 -23.52
N SER A 55 -15.95 -5.58 -23.80
CA SER A 55 -15.09 -4.40 -23.69
C SER A 55 -14.63 -4.15 -22.25
N LEU A 56 -15.55 -4.22 -21.28
CA LEU A 56 -15.25 -4.09 -19.84
C LEU A 56 -14.33 -5.21 -19.35
N ARG A 57 -14.63 -6.46 -19.72
CA ARG A 57 -13.82 -7.62 -19.34
C ARG A 57 -12.41 -7.56 -19.94
N ASN A 58 -12.26 -7.06 -21.17
CA ASN A 58 -10.96 -6.86 -21.80
C ASN A 58 -10.23 -5.63 -21.24
N ALA A 59 -10.96 -4.63 -20.74
CA ALA A 59 -10.37 -3.44 -20.12
C ALA A 59 -9.80 -3.72 -18.72
N VAL A 60 -10.41 -4.64 -17.96
CA VAL A 60 -9.94 -5.07 -16.63
C VAL A 60 -9.03 -6.28 -16.78
N THR A 61 -7.78 -6.03 -17.18
CA THR A 61 -6.76 -7.08 -17.18
C THR A 61 -6.42 -7.50 -15.74
N PRO A 62 -6.00 -8.75 -15.49
CA PRO A 62 -5.55 -9.19 -14.16
C PRO A 62 -4.49 -8.24 -13.58
N SER A 63 -3.55 -7.80 -14.42
CA SER A 63 -2.53 -6.79 -14.09
C SER A 63 -3.12 -5.51 -13.55
N ARG A 64 -4.12 -4.94 -14.25
CA ARG A 64 -4.78 -3.71 -13.83
C ARG A 64 -5.53 -3.89 -12.52
N SER A 65 -6.23 -5.01 -12.36
CA SER A 65 -6.93 -5.34 -11.12
C SER A 65 -5.96 -5.41 -9.93
N ALA A 66 -4.85 -6.15 -10.09
CA ALA A 66 -3.82 -6.27 -9.07
C ALA A 66 -3.18 -4.92 -8.72
N CYS A 67 -2.87 -4.08 -9.73
CA CYS A 67 -2.36 -2.73 -9.50
C CYS A 67 -3.34 -1.87 -8.71
N VAL A 68 -4.65 -1.91 -9.03
CA VAL A 68 -5.69 -1.17 -8.31
C VAL A 68 -5.80 -1.65 -6.86
N GLN A 69 -5.69 -2.97 -6.62
CA GLN A 69 -5.68 -3.53 -5.28
C GLN A 69 -4.45 -3.07 -4.47
N ILE A 70 -3.26 -3.11 -5.06
CA ILE A 70 -2.03 -2.61 -4.42
C ILE A 70 -2.16 -1.10 -4.15
N GLU A 71 -2.74 -0.33 -5.07
CA GLU A 71 -2.97 1.10 -4.87
C GLU A 71 -3.95 1.37 -3.73
N HIS A 72 -4.99 0.55 -3.59
CA HIS A 72 -5.90 0.62 -2.45
C HIS A 72 -5.18 0.30 -1.13
N LEU A 73 -4.31 -0.72 -1.11
CA LEU A 73 -3.48 -1.05 0.06
C LEU A 73 -2.48 0.07 0.39
N HIS A 74 -1.91 0.70 -0.64
CA HIS A 74 -1.05 1.88 -0.50
C HIS A 74 -1.80 3.06 0.14
N ARG A 75 -3.04 3.33 -0.28
CA ARG A 75 -3.91 4.34 0.37
C ARG A 75 -4.23 3.98 1.82
N LYS A 76 -4.44 2.70 2.13
CA LYS A 76 -4.60 2.25 3.53
C LYS A 76 -3.36 2.52 4.36
N ALA A 77 -2.16 2.36 3.81
CA ALA A 77 -0.92 2.71 4.51
C ALA A 77 -0.84 4.23 4.78
N HIS A 78 -1.14 5.07 3.79
CA HIS A 78 -1.25 6.53 3.97
C HIS A 78 -2.20 6.88 5.11
N HIS A 79 -3.39 6.28 5.13
CA HIS A 79 -4.36 6.50 6.20
C HIS A 79 -3.84 6.02 7.56
N ALA A 80 -3.15 4.88 7.63
CA ALA A 80 -2.59 4.39 8.89
C ALA A 80 -1.56 5.37 9.48
N PHE A 81 -0.67 5.93 8.65
CA PHE A 81 0.26 6.98 9.10
C PHE A 81 -0.46 8.26 9.50
N ALA A 82 -1.43 8.72 8.69
CA ALA A 82 -2.19 9.92 9.02
C ALA A 82 -2.99 9.78 10.33
N SER A 83 -3.57 8.61 10.60
CA SER A 83 -4.27 8.32 11.86
C SER A 83 -3.30 8.28 13.05
N LEU A 84 -2.05 7.86 12.84
CA LEU A 84 -1.00 7.94 13.86
C LEU A 84 -0.58 9.39 14.11
N ASP A 85 -0.38 10.18 13.05
CA ASP A 85 -0.09 11.61 13.17
C ASP A 85 -1.19 12.35 13.94
N GLN A 86 -2.46 12.03 13.65
CA GLN A 86 -3.60 12.55 14.40
C GLN A 86 -3.57 12.12 15.87
N TYR A 87 -3.21 10.88 16.18
CA TYR A 87 -3.05 10.42 17.56
C TYR A 87 -1.93 11.17 18.29
N ILE A 88 -0.82 11.47 17.62
CA ILE A 88 0.30 12.19 18.23
C ILE A 88 -0.07 13.67 18.46
N GLN A 89 -0.79 14.28 17.53
CA GLN A 89 -1.13 15.72 17.56
C GLN A 89 -2.34 16.05 18.43
N HIS A 90 -3.32 15.16 18.51
CA HIS A 90 -4.56 15.34 19.26
C HIS A 90 -4.64 14.34 20.41
N ASP A 91 -5.45 14.58 21.42
CA ASP A 91 -5.50 13.89 22.72
C ASP A 91 -5.84 12.38 22.74
N GLY A 92 -5.58 11.66 21.64
CA GLY A 92 -5.90 10.25 21.45
C GLY A 92 -7.40 9.95 21.38
N ALA A 93 -8.27 10.94 21.68
CA ALA A 93 -9.71 10.79 21.71
C ALA A 93 -10.38 11.10 20.36
N VAL A 94 -9.61 11.52 19.36
CA VAL A 94 -10.13 11.69 17.99
C VAL A 94 -10.52 10.32 17.46
N THR A 95 -11.81 10.17 17.14
CA THR A 95 -12.37 8.94 16.58
C THR A 95 -11.58 8.52 15.34
N GLY A 96 -11.05 7.30 15.35
CA GLY A 96 -10.27 6.75 14.22
C GLY A 96 -8.76 7.00 14.29
N SER A 97 -8.27 7.78 15.26
CA SER A 97 -6.83 7.84 15.55
C SER A 97 -6.31 6.48 16.06
N ILE A 98 -5.03 6.18 15.79
CA ILE A 98 -4.41 4.91 16.18
C ILE A 98 -3.04 5.16 16.81
N ASP A 99 -2.71 4.41 17.85
CA ASP A 99 -1.39 4.47 18.47
C ASP A 99 -0.31 3.78 17.62
N VAL A 100 0.96 3.90 18.04
CA VAL A 100 2.10 3.29 17.34
C VAL A 100 1.92 1.78 17.16
N VAL A 101 1.45 1.09 18.21
CA VAL A 101 1.32 -0.37 18.21
C VAL A 101 0.31 -0.84 17.16
N VAL A 102 -0.88 -0.21 17.15
CA VAL A 102 -1.95 -0.48 16.19
C VAL A 102 -1.53 -0.08 14.77
N CYS A 103 -0.83 1.04 14.62
CA CYS A 103 -0.28 1.45 13.32
C CYS A 103 0.69 0.39 12.77
N GLY A 104 1.65 -0.06 13.58
CA GLY A 104 2.60 -1.10 13.19
C GLY A 104 1.90 -2.41 12.79
N GLN A 105 0.89 -2.84 13.55
CA GLN A 105 0.11 -4.04 13.21
C GLN A 105 -0.62 -3.91 11.87
N ARG A 106 -1.27 -2.76 11.61
CA ARG A 106 -1.92 -2.49 10.32
C ARG A 106 -0.93 -2.49 9.15
N LEU A 107 0.26 -1.92 9.35
CA LEU A 107 1.30 -1.91 8.31
C LEU A 107 1.78 -3.33 7.97
N ILE A 108 1.87 -4.22 8.96
CA ILE A 108 2.19 -5.63 8.75
C ILE A 108 1.12 -6.32 7.88
N GLU A 109 -0.15 -6.13 8.24
CA GLU A 109 -1.27 -6.67 7.48
C GLU A 109 -1.30 -6.14 6.04
N ILE A 110 -1.02 -4.84 5.85
CA ILE A 110 -0.95 -4.22 4.53
C ILE A 110 0.19 -4.81 3.69
N VAL A 111 1.40 -4.92 4.24
CA VAL A 111 2.54 -5.50 3.51
C VAL A 111 2.29 -6.97 3.17
N SER A 112 1.68 -7.73 4.09
CA SER A 112 1.26 -9.12 3.82
C SER A 112 0.27 -9.18 2.67
N ALA A 113 -0.76 -8.32 2.68
CA ALA A 113 -1.76 -8.27 1.61
C ALA A 113 -1.14 -7.85 0.27
N ILE A 114 -0.18 -6.92 0.26
CA ILE A 114 0.56 -6.54 -0.97
C ILE A 114 1.33 -7.76 -1.51
N SER A 115 1.99 -8.50 -0.63
CA SER A 115 2.68 -9.74 -0.98
C SER A 115 1.73 -10.78 -1.58
N ASP A 116 0.56 -10.97 -0.97
CA ASP A 116 -0.43 -11.94 -1.42
C ASP A 116 -0.98 -11.57 -2.80
N VAL A 117 -1.35 -10.31 -3.02
CA VAL A 117 -1.78 -9.83 -4.36
C VAL A 117 -0.68 -10.08 -5.40
N ARG A 118 0.59 -9.78 -5.09
CA ARG A 118 1.69 -10.06 -6.01
C ARG A 118 1.83 -11.56 -6.28
N ARG A 119 1.76 -12.41 -5.26
CA ARG A 119 1.94 -13.86 -5.37
C ARG A 119 0.82 -14.50 -6.20
N GLU A 120 -0.42 -14.11 -5.96
CA GLU A 120 -1.60 -14.57 -6.71
C GLU A 120 -1.51 -14.22 -8.20
N ASN A 121 -0.83 -13.13 -8.52
CA ASN A 121 -0.69 -12.62 -9.89
C ASN A 121 0.70 -12.91 -10.51
N ALA A 122 1.60 -13.60 -9.81
CA ALA A 122 2.94 -13.89 -10.31
C ALA A 122 2.96 -14.89 -11.49
N GLY A 123 1.84 -15.58 -11.77
CA GLY A 123 1.70 -16.51 -12.89
C GLY A 123 2.65 -17.72 -12.83
N ASP A 124 2.72 -18.48 -13.93
CA ASP A 124 3.72 -19.53 -14.13
C ASP A 124 5.13 -18.95 -13.90
N PRO A 125 6.01 -19.59 -13.11
CA PRO A 125 7.39 -19.13 -12.90
C PRO A 125 8.20 -18.92 -14.18
N ASN A 126 7.75 -19.45 -15.33
CA ASN A 126 8.35 -19.25 -16.65
C ASN A 126 7.60 -18.22 -17.54
N GLY A 127 6.49 -17.65 -17.05
CA GLY A 127 5.73 -16.63 -17.74
C GLY A 127 6.38 -15.24 -17.66
N PRO A 128 5.97 -14.29 -18.52
CA PRO A 128 6.43 -12.91 -18.39
C PRO A 128 6.02 -12.37 -17.02
N LYS A 129 6.99 -12.05 -16.16
CA LYS A 129 6.70 -11.35 -14.91
C LYS A 129 5.95 -10.07 -15.24
N ASP A 130 4.81 -9.87 -14.60
CA ASP A 130 4.03 -8.67 -14.84
C ASP A 130 4.74 -7.45 -14.25
N ARG A 131 5.47 -6.75 -15.12
CA ARG A 131 6.26 -5.57 -14.76
C ARG A 131 5.39 -4.50 -14.10
N ALA A 132 4.13 -4.35 -14.52
CA ALA A 132 3.25 -3.32 -13.97
C ALA A 132 2.92 -3.59 -12.49
N ILE A 133 2.60 -4.84 -12.16
CA ILE A 133 2.36 -5.27 -10.78
C ILE A 133 3.61 -5.03 -9.93
N ALA A 134 4.78 -5.45 -10.44
CA ALA A 134 6.06 -5.26 -9.75
C ALA A 134 6.34 -3.78 -9.45
N ILE A 135 6.14 -2.87 -10.41
CA ILE A 135 6.30 -1.42 -10.21
C ILE A 135 5.36 -0.90 -9.13
N CYS A 136 4.07 -1.28 -9.18
CA CYS A 136 3.10 -0.89 -8.16
C CYS A 136 3.48 -1.40 -6.77
N THR A 137 3.95 -2.65 -6.68
CA THR A 137 4.45 -3.24 -5.43
C THR A 137 5.64 -2.45 -4.87
N VAL A 138 6.70 -2.23 -5.67
CA VAL A 138 7.89 -1.50 -5.21
C VAL A 138 7.51 -0.12 -4.72
N ARG A 139 6.67 0.61 -5.48
CA ARG A 139 6.22 1.95 -5.10
C ARG A 139 5.53 1.98 -3.74
N ALA A 140 4.61 1.05 -3.49
CA ALA A 140 3.92 0.96 -2.21
C ALA A 140 4.88 0.61 -1.06
N LEU A 141 5.78 -0.35 -1.26
CA LEU A 141 6.74 -0.79 -0.25
C LEU A 141 7.78 0.30 0.09
N VAL A 142 8.31 0.98 -0.93
CA VAL A 142 9.24 2.12 -0.76
C VAL A 142 8.56 3.26 -0.01
N TYR A 143 7.30 3.57 -0.32
CA TYR A 143 6.53 4.57 0.42
C TYR A 143 6.41 4.19 1.91
N ILE A 144 5.95 2.98 2.21
CA ILE A 144 5.80 2.51 3.59
C ILE A 144 7.13 2.61 4.33
N PHE A 145 8.22 2.21 3.69
CA PHE A 145 9.55 2.30 4.28
C PHE A 145 9.95 3.73 4.60
N LYS A 146 9.83 4.65 3.63
CA LYS A 146 10.13 6.08 3.84
C LYS A 146 9.32 6.66 4.98
N MET A 147 8.05 6.29 5.10
CA MET A 147 7.21 6.77 6.19
C MET A 147 7.60 6.19 7.55
N ILE A 148 8.03 4.93 7.63
CA ILE A 148 8.61 4.36 8.86
C ILE A 148 9.83 5.17 9.29
N ASN A 149 10.68 5.57 8.34
CA ASN A 149 11.86 6.40 8.63
C ASN A 149 11.47 7.79 9.16
N VAL A 150 10.47 8.45 8.56
CA VAL A 150 9.95 9.74 9.05
C VAL A 150 9.45 9.64 10.51
N HIS A 151 8.99 8.45 10.90
CA HIS A 151 8.50 8.13 12.24
C HIS A 151 9.53 7.40 13.12
N ASN A 152 10.82 7.37 12.75
CA ASN A 152 11.88 6.83 13.60
C ASN A 152 12.27 7.81 14.71
N LYS A 153 11.35 8.01 15.64
CA LYS A 153 11.53 8.80 16.84
C LYS A 153 10.55 8.28 17.87
N ASP A 154 10.80 8.60 19.13
CA ASP A 154 9.80 8.41 20.17
C ASP A 154 8.58 9.28 19.85
N ALA A 155 7.47 8.63 19.47
CA ALA A 155 6.22 9.27 19.09
C ALA A 155 5.56 10.01 20.25
N TYR A 156 5.87 9.63 21.50
CA TYR A 156 5.22 10.16 22.69
C TYR A 156 6.09 11.16 23.47
N ALA A 157 7.36 11.31 23.10
CA ALA A 157 8.29 12.24 23.76
C ALA A 157 7.87 13.73 23.70
N ARG A 158 6.97 14.11 22.77
CA ARG A 158 6.55 15.51 22.54
C ARG A 158 5.04 15.64 22.31
N LEU A 159 4.22 14.92 23.07
CA LEU A 159 2.78 15.06 22.99
C LEU A 159 2.34 16.45 23.46
N ALA A 160 1.39 17.05 22.75
CA ALA A 160 0.75 18.31 23.14
C ALA A 160 -0.29 18.12 24.27
N TRP A 161 -0.50 16.87 24.70
CA TRP A 161 -1.55 16.44 25.63
C TRP A 161 -0.99 15.39 26.59
N TYR A 162 -1.70 15.17 27.70
CA TYR A 162 -1.27 14.20 28.71
C TYR A 162 -1.69 12.78 28.32
N ARG A 163 -0.70 11.92 28.10
CA ARG A 163 -0.85 10.48 27.97
C ARG A 163 -0.32 9.81 29.23
N GLU A 164 -1.13 8.98 29.86
CA GLU A 164 -0.65 8.11 30.94
C GLU A 164 0.24 7.02 30.33
N PRO A 165 1.54 6.95 30.68
CA PRO A 165 2.42 5.92 30.16
C PRO A 165 1.95 4.54 30.60
N VAL A 166 1.90 3.59 29.67
CA VAL A 166 1.51 2.21 30.00
C VAL A 166 2.64 1.58 30.83
N PRO A 167 2.35 0.93 31.97
CA PRO A 167 3.38 0.24 32.75
C PRO A 167 4.13 -0.79 31.91
N GLY A 168 5.46 -0.69 31.86
CA GLY A 168 6.31 -1.58 31.07
C GLY A 168 6.43 -1.21 29.58
N GLU A 169 5.98 -0.02 29.19
CA GLU A 169 6.17 0.53 27.84
C GLU A 169 7.66 0.55 27.44
N THR A 170 7.94 0.03 26.25
CA THR A 170 9.28 -0.09 25.68
C THR A 170 9.48 0.86 24.50
N LEU A 171 10.73 1.02 24.03
CA LEU A 171 11.00 1.79 22.80
C LEU A 171 10.20 1.28 21.59
N ARG A 172 9.86 0.00 21.58
CA ARG A 172 9.05 -0.63 20.54
C ARG A 172 7.62 -0.09 20.51
N ASP A 173 7.05 0.21 21.66
CA ASP A 173 5.68 0.69 21.80
C ASP A 173 5.56 2.17 21.45
N CYS A 174 6.69 2.89 21.44
CA CYS A 174 6.78 4.32 21.16
C CYS A 174 7.38 4.66 19.79
N ASN A 175 8.03 3.73 19.08
CA ASN A 175 8.74 4.01 17.82
C ASN A 175 8.50 2.91 16.76
N LEU A 176 7.94 3.31 15.61
CA LEU A 176 7.62 2.42 14.50
C LEU A 176 8.85 1.70 13.93
N PHE A 177 10.01 2.35 13.89
CA PHE A 177 11.25 1.72 13.41
C PHE A 177 11.67 0.55 14.30
N PHE A 178 11.58 0.71 15.62
CA PHE A 178 11.86 -0.37 16.57
C PHE A 178 10.84 -1.50 16.40
N GLN A 179 9.56 -1.14 16.27
CA GLN A 179 8.48 -2.11 16.12
C GLN A 179 8.57 -2.98 14.86
N LEU A 180 8.96 -2.38 13.73
CA LEU A 180 8.85 -3.00 12.40
C LEU A 180 10.18 -3.39 11.75
N ILE A 181 11.29 -2.82 12.19
CA ILE A 181 12.61 -3.03 11.58
C ILE A 181 13.61 -3.56 12.61
N ARG A 182 13.82 -2.87 13.73
CA ARG A 182 14.91 -3.24 14.67
C ARG A 182 14.61 -4.52 15.45
N ASP A 183 13.41 -4.63 16.02
CA ASP A 183 13.04 -5.75 16.91
C ASP A 183 12.05 -6.70 16.22
N SER A 184 11.93 -6.64 14.89
CA SER A 184 10.97 -7.43 14.13
C SER A 184 11.34 -8.92 14.06
N GLU A 185 12.63 -9.26 14.19
CA GLU A 185 13.11 -10.65 14.15
C GLU A 185 12.47 -11.53 15.22
N GLU A 186 12.30 -11.00 16.44
CA GLU A 186 11.76 -11.76 17.57
C GLU A 186 10.28 -12.14 17.41
N ARG A 187 9.50 -11.36 16.65
CA ARG A 187 8.04 -11.55 16.56
C ARG A 187 7.56 -12.07 15.21
N TYR A 188 8.26 -11.72 14.13
CA TYR A 188 7.80 -12.00 12.78
C TYR A 188 8.75 -12.93 12.03
N GLY A 189 10.02 -13.05 12.42
CA GLY A 189 10.95 -14.01 11.82
C GLY A 189 11.36 -13.71 10.37
N PHE A 190 11.09 -12.50 9.85
CA PHE A 190 11.51 -12.07 8.52
C PHE A 190 11.89 -10.58 8.48
N ALA A 191 12.74 -10.22 7.50
CA ALA A 191 13.14 -8.84 7.22
C ALA A 191 12.03 -8.06 6.51
N PHE A 192 10.86 -7.94 7.15
CA PHE A 192 9.65 -7.21 6.76
C PHE A 192 9.57 -6.81 5.27
N ILE A 193 9.85 -5.55 4.95
CA ILE A 193 9.80 -5.00 3.58
C ILE A 193 10.98 -5.48 2.71
N ALA A 194 12.18 -5.67 3.29
CA ALA A 194 13.36 -6.11 2.55
C ALA A 194 13.16 -7.49 1.90
N SER A 195 12.50 -8.42 2.60
CA SER A 195 12.18 -9.74 2.07
C SER A 195 11.26 -9.68 0.85
N GLU A 196 10.28 -8.76 0.84
CA GLU A 196 9.37 -8.63 -0.31
C GLU A 196 10.04 -7.95 -1.51
N LEU A 197 10.89 -6.95 -1.26
CA LEU A 197 11.64 -6.28 -2.33
C LEU A 197 12.62 -7.24 -3.02
N GLU A 198 13.25 -8.16 -2.27
CA GLU A 198 14.18 -9.16 -2.81
C GLU A 198 13.53 -10.10 -3.86
N LEU A 199 12.21 -10.32 -3.77
CA LEU A 199 11.47 -11.17 -4.69
C LEU A 199 11.15 -10.47 -6.03
N ILE A 200 11.41 -9.17 -6.13
CA ILE A 200 11.12 -8.35 -7.30
C ILE A 200 12.32 -8.36 -8.25
N GLY A 201 12.05 -8.36 -9.56
CA GLY A 201 13.11 -8.35 -10.58
C GLY A 201 14.00 -7.11 -10.44
N SER A 202 15.32 -7.31 -10.54
CA SER A 202 16.28 -6.21 -10.42
C SER A 202 16.18 -5.16 -11.53
N ASP A 203 15.57 -5.50 -12.65
CA ASP A 203 15.23 -4.56 -13.72
C ASP A 203 14.17 -3.53 -13.29
N VAL A 204 13.21 -3.96 -12.46
CA VAL A 204 12.19 -3.06 -11.89
C VAL A 204 12.78 -2.26 -10.74
N LEU A 205 13.56 -2.91 -9.86
CA LEU A 205 14.20 -2.24 -8.73
C LEU A 205 15.18 -1.14 -9.18
N ALA A 206 15.79 -1.28 -10.37
CA ALA A 206 16.65 -0.26 -10.98
C ALA A 206 15.95 1.08 -11.17
N GLU A 207 14.65 1.08 -11.47
CA GLU A 207 13.86 2.30 -11.63
C GLU A 207 13.68 3.07 -10.30
N PHE A 208 13.88 2.40 -9.17
CA PHE A 208 13.79 2.97 -7.82
C PHE A 208 15.16 3.07 -7.14
N GLY A 209 16.25 3.04 -7.92
CA GLY A 209 17.62 2.95 -7.40
C GLY A 209 17.98 4.04 -6.39
N ASP A 210 17.62 5.29 -6.69
CA ASP A 210 17.89 6.44 -5.80
C ASP A 210 17.16 6.29 -4.46
N ASP A 211 15.86 5.98 -4.50
CA ASP A 211 15.04 5.74 -3.32
C ASP A 211 15.57 4.60 -2.45
N LEU A 212 15.98 3.50 -3.08
CA LEU A 212 16.54 2.33 -2.38
C LEU A 212 17.93 2.64 -1.80
N GLN A 213 18.72 3.49 -2.46
CA GLN A 213 20.02 3.92 -1.97
C GLN A 213 19.88 4.86 -0.77
N ASP A 214 18.94 5.81 -0.81
CA ASP A 214 18.61 6.69 0.32
C ASP A 214 18.15 5.87 1.53
N ILE A 215 17.28 4.88 1.29
CA ILE A 215 16.83 3.94 2.32
C ILE A 215 18.01 3.16 2.92
N ALA A 216 18.92 2.65 2.09
CA ALA A 216 20.07 1.90 2.57
C ALA A 216 21.03 2.77 3.38
N ALA A 217 21.28 4.01 2.96
CA ALA A 217 22.08 4.96 3.73
C ALA A 217 21.46 5.25 5.10
N TYR A 218 20.15 5.47 5.14
CA TYR A 218 19.40 5.70 6.37
C TYR A 218 19.43 4.49 7.33
N LEU A 219 19.27 3.27 6.80
CA LEU A 219 19.36 2.04 7.58
C LEU A 219 20.72 1.89 8.28
N VAL A 220 21.81 2.31 7.63
CA VAL A 220 23.15 2.32 8.23
C VAL A 220 23.24 3.36 9.34
N GLU A 221 22.71 4.56 9.13
CA GLU A 221 22.71 5.63 10.13
C GLU A 221 21.93 5.24 11.40
N CYS A 222 20.83 4.52 11.24
CA CYS A 222 19.93 4.15 12.34
C CYS A 222 20.28 2.81 13.02
N ASP A 223 21.44 2.22 12.69
CA ASP A 223 21.91 0.95 13.25
C ASP A 223 20.86 -0.17 13.10
N ALA A 224 20.31 -0.31 11.88
CA ALA A 224 19.36 -1.35 11.57
C ALA A 224 19.99 -2.76 11.70
N PRO A 225 19.18 -3.81 11.92
CA PRO A 225 19.70 -5.16 12.05
C PRO A 225 20.54 -5.57 10.84
N ARG A 226 21.64 -6.29 11.10
CA ARG A 226 22.61 -6.69 10.08
C ARG A 226 21.97 -7.46 8.92
N ILE A 227 20.94 -8.27 9.19
CA ILE A 227 20.22 -9.01 8.13
C ILE A 227 19.53 -8.07 7.16
N TYR A 228 19.00 -6.94 7.65
CA TYR A 228 18.29 -5.94 6.88
C TYR A 228 19.27 -5.19 5.97
N LEU A 229 20.41 -4.79 6.54
CA LEU A 229 21.51 -4.16 5.81
C LEU A 229 22.05 -5.07 4.70
N GLU A 230 22.25 -6.35 5.01
CA GLU A 230 22.80 -7.31 4.05
C GLU A 230 21.84 -7.57 2.88
N LYS A 231 20.53 -7.69 3.15
CA LYS A 231 19.51 -7.81 2.09
C LYS A 231 19.50 -6.60 1.17
N PHE A 232 19.50 -5.38 1.72
CA PHE A 232 19.57 -4.16 0.92
C PHE A 232 20.86 -4.06 0.12
N ARG A 233 22.01 -4.45 0.69
CA ARG A 233 23.29 -4.49 -0.01
C ARG A 233 23.25 -5.44 -1.21
N ILE A 234 22.82 -6.68 -1.01
CA ILE A 234 22.72 -7.70 -2.07
C ILE A 234 21.76 -7.23 -3.18
N MET A 235 20.61 -6.67 -2.80
CA MET A 235 19.62 -6.14 -3.72
C MET A 235 20.21 -5.01 -4.58
N LEU A 236 20.83 -4.01 -3.97
CA LEU A 236 21.44 -2.87 -4.68
C LEU A 236 22.59 -3.30 -5.60
N GLU A 237 23.43 -4.24 -5.18
CA GLU A 237 24.48 -4.80 -6.04
C GLU A 237 23.91 -5.51 -7.26
N SER A 238 22.84 -6.29 -7.07
CA SER A 238 22.17 -7.03 -8.15
C SER A 238 21.54 -6.08 -9.18
N THR A 239 21.04 -4.94 -8.72
CA THR A 239 20.50 -3.86 -9.54
C THR A 239 21.60 -3.17 -10.36
N ARG A 240 22.72 -2.80 -9.73
CA ARG A 240 23.85 -2.12 -10.41
C ARG A 240 24.49 -2.98 -11.50
N ARG A 241 24.68 -4.28 -11.27
CA ARG A 241 25.27 -5.20 -12.26
C ARG A 241 24.48 -5.27 -13.57
N ARG A 242 23.17 -4.99 -13.55
CA ARG A 242 22.32 -4.99 -14.75
C ARG A 242 22.23 -3.66 -15.49
N LEU A 243 22.56 -2.55 -14.82
CA LEU A 243 22.64 -1.24 -15.46
C LEU A 243 23.99 -1.00 -16.14
N GLY A 244 25.04 -1.72 -15.71
CA GLY A 244 26.40 -1.61 -16.23
C GLY A 244 26.80 -2.64 -17.29
N GLY A 245 25.88 -3.48 -17.77
CA GLY A 245 26.11 -4.46 -18.84
C GLY A 245 25.10 -4.30 -19.96
#